data_AF-A0A7S1K742-F1
#
_entry.id   AF-A0A7S1K742-F1
#
_cell.length_a   1.000
_cell.length_b   1.000
_cell.length_c   1.000
_cell.angle_alpha   90.00
_cell.angle_beta   90.00
_cell.angle_gamma   90.00
#
_symmetry.space_group_name_H-M   'P 1'
#
loop_
_entity.id
_entity.type
_entity.pdbx_description
1 polymer ?
#
loop_
_entity_poly.entity_id
_entity_poly.type
_entity_poly.pdbx_seq_one_letter_code
_entity_poly.pdbx_strand_id
1 'polypeptide(L)'
;MPLLRRARPAQAPLSLGAIPHPLIRLSSCRGFAASSSSDSSDTAARSSVDADEWRQRLRQTVTARQRRRDVASTDALESSRRHLDFVRHFFGESYSWDWPRLELFCSRVREVNAQLKEQGKPSMSPADLRRLETRHLLLSLALTRAMNLQQFVGRKPPVTLLDVGSGCGFPGIPLAIVYPELRVHCIDASLFASQVLNKVIHPLRLANVTVTNVSIEKLDERARFDVIVGRSVCALSHFVALSAPHLAKAKGTLKKAATGEESLKRGIYYIMAPWSIDHDTEMLELPPTELTPVEELFSGEASDGVSLPLQKQFHHVVHYSTTDLWPHTQRLSDAFKRGKLKEMPERE
;
A
#
# COMPACT_ATOMS: atom_id res chain seq x y z
N MET A 1 38.33 23.96 -35.61
CA MET A 1 37.36 24.87 -36.27
C MET A 1 36.53 23.99 -37.20
N PRO A 2 35.19 23.93 -37.08
CA PRO A 2 34.23 24.93 -36.57
C PRO A 2 33.63 24.54 -35.19
N LEU A 3 33.63 25.38 -34.15
CA LEU A 3 32.76 26.52 -33.80
C LEU A 3 31.28 26.17 -33.47
N LEU A 4 30.87 26.67 -32.29
CA LEU A 4 29.54 26.71 -31.64
C LEU A 4 29.25 25.52 -30.71
N ARG A 5 28.87 25.67 -29.43
CA ARG A 5 28.47 26.84 -28.61
C ARG A 5 28.69 26.46 -27.12
N ARG A 6 29.32 27.35 -26.34
CA ARG A 6 29.47 27.21 -24.88
C ARG A 6 28.10 27.31 -24.19
N ALA A 7 27.77 26.32 -23.35
CA ALA A 7 26.59 26.34 -22.49
C ALA A 7 26.77 27.41 -21.38
N ARG A 8 25.75 28.24 -21.17
CA ARG A 8 25.67 29.21 -20.06
C ARG A 8 25.36 28.46 -18.75
N PRO A 9 25.88 28.90 -17.59
CA PRO A 9 25.51 28.33 -16.31
C PRO A 9 24.04 28.67 -15.97
N ALA A 10 23.32 27.68 -15.46
CA ALA A 10 21.95 27.83 -14.99
C ALA A 10 21.88 28.80 -13.79
N GLN A 11 20.94 29.72 -13.86
CA GLN A 11 20.65 30.72 -12.84
C GLN A 11 20.07 30.06 -11.57
N ALA A 12 20.48 30.58 -10.41
CA ALA A 12 19.99 30.18 -9.10
C ALA A 12 18.47 30.44 -8.96
N PRO A 13 17.73 29.59 -8.23
CA PRO A 13 16.30 29.79 -8.03
C PRO A 13 16.02 31.01 -7.15
N LEU A 14 15.11 31.85 -7.65
CA LEU A 14 14.52 33.00 -7.00
C LEU A 14 13.85 32.62 -5.68
N SER A 15 14.13 33.38 -4.63
CA SER A 15 13.46 33.33 -3.33
C SER A 15 11.97 33.61 -3.47
N LEU A 16 11.14 32.61 -3.20
CA LEU A 16 9.70 32.78 -3.06
C LEU A 16 9.40 33.50 -1.74
N GLY A 17 8.85 34.70 -1.87
CA GLY A 17 8.46 35.57 -0.77
C GLY A 17 7.40 34.95 0.14
N ALA A 18 7.44 35.38 1.39
CA ALA A 18 6.52 35.04 2.45
C ALA A 18 5.06 35.33 2.06
N ILE A 19 4.19 34.34 2.25
CA ILE A 19 2.73 34.48 2.14
C ILE A 19 2.22 35.04 3.47
N PRO A 20 1.49 36.16 3.51
CA PRO A 20 0.97 36.73 4.74
C PRO A 20 -0.24 35.92 5.27
N HIS A 21 -0.19 35.62 6.57
CA HIS A 21 -1.30 35.07 7.36
C HIS A 21 -2.47 36.07 7.42
N PRO A 22 -3.73 35.65 7.24
CA PRO A 22 -4.87 36.54 7.47
C PRO A 22 -5.06 36.79 8.98
N LEU A 23 -4.78 38.03 9.39
CA LEU A 23 -5.15 38.59 10.68
C LEU A 23 -6.67 38.72 10.76
N ILE A 24 -7.31 37.94 11.64
CA ILE A 24 -8.70 38.17 12.02
C ILE A 24 -8.75 39.44 12.85
N ARG A 25 -9.24 40.51 12.21
CA ARG A 25 -9.51 41.81 12.81
C ARG A 25 -10.81 41.70 13.62
N LEU A 26 -10.73 41.70 14.94
CA LEU A 26 -11.90 41.89 15.80
C LEU A 26 -12.33 43.36 15.70
N SER A 27 -13.37 43.61 14.91
CA SER A 27 -14.02 44.92 14.83
C SER A 27 -14.81 45.20 16.09
N SER A 28 -14.37 46.23 16.82
CA SER A 28 -15.10 46.89 17.88
C SER A 28 -16.32 47.63 17.30
N CYS A 29 -17.53 47.16 17.58
CA CYS A 29 -18.74 47.98 17.45
C CYS A 29 -19.08 48.56 18.84
N ARG A 30 -18.84 49.86 19.02
CA ARG A 30 -19.47 50.68 20.06
C ARG A 30 -20.45 51.62 19.40
N GLY A 31 -21.63 51.72 20.00
CA GLY A 31 -22.48 52.91 19.95
C GLY A 31 -23.81 52.72 19.24
N PHE A 32 -24.88 52.52 20.02
CA PHE A 32 -26.02 53.44 20.00
C PHE A 32 -26.70 53.43 21.37
N ALA A 33 -27.05 54.62 21.84
CA ALA A 33 -27.44 54.94 23.21
C ALA A 33 -28.96 54.85 23.44
N ALA A 34 -29.29 54.44 24.67
CA ALA A 34 -30.36 54.85 25.58
C ALA A 34 -31.80 55.12 25.09
N SER A 35 -32.75 54.41 25.73
CA SER A 35 -33.83 55.05 26.52
C SER A 35 -34.38 54.10 27.60
N SER A 36 -34.43 54.59 28.85
CA SER A 36 -35.27 54.29 30.04
C SER A 36 -36.10 52.99 30.06
N SER A 37 -36.20 52.21 31.15
CA SER A 37 -36.46 52.58 32.56
C SER A 37 -36.25 51.38 33.52
N SER A 38 -35.90 51.68 34.78
CA SER A 38 -36.10 50.91 36.04
C SER A 38 -36.03 49.38 36.01
N ASP A 39 -35.13 48.74 36.77
CA ASP A 39 -35.30 48.50 38.21
C ASP A 39 -34.19 47.58 38.77
N SER A 40 -33.92 47.76 40.07
CA SER A 40 -33.30 46.82 41.02
C SER A 40 -31.83 46.37 40.88
N SER A 41 -31.12 46.65 41.97
CA SER A 41 -29.82 46.15 42.43
C SER A 41 -29.83 44.66 42.78
N ASP A 42 -28.84 43.90 42.29
CA ASP A 42 -28.10 42.81 42.97
C ASP A 42 -27.54 41.84 41.92
N THR A 43 -26.24 41.90 41.57
CA THR A 43 -25.51 40.78 40.89
C THR A 43 -24.02 41.04 40.63
N ALA A 44 -23.30 41.81 41.45
CA ALA A 44 -21.89 42.13 41.16
C ALA A 44 -20.83 41.26 41.86
N ALA A 45 -21.19 40.25 42.67
CA ALA A 45 -20.23 39.47 43.46
C ALA A 45 -20.21 37.94 43.21
N ARG A 46 -20.89 37.43 42.18
CA ARG A 46 -21.00 35.98 41.89
C ARG A 46 -20.35 35.49 40.59
N SER A 47 -19.65 36.35 39.84
CA SER A 47 -19.21 36.01 38.46
C SER A 47 -17.73 35.67 38.27
N SER A 48 -16.86 35.82 39.28
CA SER A 48 -15.42 35.51 39.14
C SER A 48 -15.07 34.06 39.50
N VAL A 49 -15.71 33.49 40.53
CA VAL A 49 -15.46 32.12 41.01
C VAL A 49 -15.88 31.07 39.96
N ASP A 50 -16.92 31.36 39.19
CA ASP A 50 -17.45 30.44 38.16
C ASP A 50 -16.55 30.39 36.92
N ALA A 51 -15.94 31.53 36.53
CA ALA A 51 -15.07 31.61 35.36
C ALA A 51 -13.72 30.88 35.57
N ASP A 52 -13.13 30.98 36.76
CA ASP A 52 -11.86 30.33 37.07
C ASP A 52 -12.02 28.83 37.33
N GLU A 53 -13.12 28.40 37.96
CA GLU A 53 -13.46 26.99 38.11
C GLU A 53 -13.73 26.34 36.73
N TRP A 54 -14.44 27.04 35.84
CA TRP A 54 -14.70 26.56 34.49
C TRP A 54 -13.42 26.46 33.64
N ARG A 55 -12.50 27.43 33.76
CA ARG A 55 -11.17 27.38 33.13
C ARG A 55 -10.32 26.24 33.68
N GLN A 56 -10.36 25.95 34.98
CA GLN A 56 -9.68 24.79 35.56
C GLN A 56 -10.25 23.47 35.04
N ARG A 57 -11.58 23.31 35.00
CA ARG A 57 -12.25 22.12 34.45
C ARG A 57 -11.92 21.89 32.97
N LEU A 58 -11.87 22.95 32.17
CA LEU A 58 -11.41 22.87 30.78
C LEU A 58 -9.95 22.43 30.68
N ARG A 59 -9.04 23.03 31.45
CA ARG A 59 -7.62 22.64 31.45
C ARG A 59 -7.44 21.18 31.85
N GLN A 60 -8.14 20.71 32.89
CA GLN A 60 -8.12 19.32 33.32
C GLN A 60 -8.67 18.38 32.23
N THR A 61 -9.76 18.76 31.56
CA THR A 61 -10.35 17.97 30.47
C THR A 61 -9.44 17.88 29.26
N VAL A 62 -8.81 18.99 28.85
CA VAL A 62 -7.83 19.03 27.75
C VAL A 62 -6.60 18.19 28.12
N THR A 63 -6.08 18.33 29.34
CA THR A 63 -4.92 17.57 29.81
C THR A 63 -5.22 16.07 29.90
N ALA A 64 -6.41 15.69 30.36
CA ALA A 64 -6.85 14.30 30.41
C ALA A 64 -7.05 13.70 29.01
N ARG A 65 -7.58 14.48 28.05
CA ARG A 65 -7.66 14.07 26.64
C ARG A 65 -6.28 13.92 26.01
N GLN A 66 -5.35 14.83 26.31
CA GLN A 66 -3.97 14.75 25.83
C GLN A 66 -3.26 13.52 26.39
N ARG A 67 -3.32 13.29 27.70
CA ARG A 67 -2.76 12.07 28.33
C ARG A 67 -3.36 10.78 27.78
N ARG A 68 -4.68 10.74 27.55
CA ARG A 68 -5.33 9.58 26.91
C ARG A 68 -4.87 9.37 25.47
N ARG A 69 -4.60 10.44 24.71
CA ARG A 69 -3.98 10.34 23.38
C ARG A 69 -2.55 9.84 23.46
N ASP A 70 -1.74 10.36 24.39
CA ASP A 70 -0.34 10.00 24.54
C ASP A 70 -0.19 8.52 24.97
N VAL A 71 -1.00 8.06 25.93
CA VAL A 71 -1.09 6.65 26.34
C VAL A 71 -1.57 5.77 25.19
N ALA A 72 -2.66 6.14 24.50
CA ALA A 72 -3.14 5.37 23.35
C ALA A 72 -2.13 5.34 22.19
N SER A 73 -1.31 6.38 22.03
CA SER A 73 -0.23 6.42 21.05
C SER A 73 0.93 5.49 21.44
N THR A 74 1.23 5.39 22.74
CA THR A 74 2.27 4.51 23.28
C THR A 74 1.86 3.05 23.17
N ASP A 75 0.63 2.71 23.54
CA ASP A 75 0.08 1.35 23.41
C ASP A 75 -0.01 0.90 21.95
N ALA A 76 -0.37 1.81 21.03
CA ALA A 76 -0.44 1.51 19.60
C ALA A 76 0.95 1.25 19.00
N LEU A 77 1.97 2.02 19.42
CA LEU A 77 3.36 1.81 19.02
C LEU A 77 3.90 0.49 19.56
N GLU A 78 3.63 0.17 20.83
CA GLU A 78 4.06 -1.09 21.43
C GLU A 78 3.38 -2.29 20.76
N SER A 79 2.09 -2.19 20.46
CA SER A 79 1.37 -3.22 19.69
C SER A 79 1.91 -3.37 18.27
N SER A 80 2.27 -2.28 17.59
CA SER A 80 2.88 -2.33 16.25
C SER A 80 4.24 -3.01 16.29
N ARG A 81 5.09 -2.69 17.26
CA ARG A 81 6.40 -3.36 17.46
C ARG A 81 6.24 -4.85 17.69
N ARG A 82 5.33 -5.27 18.58
CA ARG A 82 5.05 -6.69 18.82
C ARG A 82 4.61 -7.42 17.54
N HIS A 83 3.77 -6.81 16.71
CA HIS A 83 3.39 -7.40 15.44
C HIS A 83 4.56 -7.44 14.44
N LEU A 84 5.43 -6.42 14.42
CA LEU A 84 6.60 -6.41 13.56
C LEU A 84 7.61 -7.49 13.98
N ASP A 85 7.87 -7.64 15.28
CA ASP A 85 8.75 -8.68 15.82
C ASP A 85 8.19 -10.08 15.54
N PHE A 86 6.86 -10.24 15.62
CA PHE A 86 6.19 -11.45 15.15
C PHE A 86 6.46 -11.72 13.67
N VAL A 87 6.37 -10.71 12.79
CA VAL A 87 6.70 -10.89 11.37
C VAL A 87 8.18 -11.23 11.18
N ARG A 88 9.08 -10.55 11.89
CA ARG A 88 10.54 -10.77 11.84
C ARG A 88 10.91 -12.22 12.15
N HIS A 89 10.26 -12.81 13.15
CA HIS A 89 10.47 -14.21 13.54
C HIS A 89 10.39 -15.16 12.34
N PHE A 90 9.44 -14.93 11.41
CA PHE A 90 9.24 -15.79 10.24
C PHE A 90 10.27 -15.58 9.12
N PHE A 91 11.04 -14.50 9.10
CA PHE A 91 11.93 -14.16 7.97
C PHE A 91 13.43 -14.23 8.31
N GLY A 92 13.77 -14.51 9.58
CA GLY A 92 15.13 -14.74 10.05
C GLY A 92 16.09 -13.56 9.84
N GLU A 93 17.36 -13.77 10.17
CA GLU A 93 18.46 -12.82 9.90
C GLU A 93 19.24 -13.13 8.62
N SER A 94 18.93 -14.25 7.96
CA SER A 94 19.67 -14.78 6.80
C SER A 94 19.63 -13.88 5.56
N TYR A 95 18.80 -12.83 5.58
CA TYR A 95 18.72 -11.85 4.50
C TYR A 95 18.85 -10.43 5.06
N SER A 96 19.45 -9.53 4.27
CA SER A 96 19.61 -8.12 4.60
C SER A 96 18.29 -7.36 4.46
N TRP A 97 17.29 -7.75 5.24
CA TRP A 97 16.00 -7.07 5.32
C TRP A 97 16.18 -5.64 5.83
N ASP A 98 15.71 -4.64 5.10
CA ASP A 98 15.66 -3.25 5.57
C ASP A 98 14.46 -3.06 6.52
N TRP A 99 14.51 -3.73 7.68
CA TRP A 99 13.49 -3.65 8.71
C TRP A 99 13.19 -2.22 9.19
N PRO A 100 14.19 -1.33 9.37
CA PRO A 100 13.92 0.06 9.71
C PRO A 100 13.06 0.77 8.66
N ARG A 101 13.31 0.54 7.36
CA ARG A 101 12.49 1.12 6.30
C ARG A 101 11.10 0.48 6.20
N LEU A 102 10.95 -0.82 6.47
CA LEU A 102 9.64 -1.47 6.58
C LEU A 102 8.83 -0.92 7.76
N GLU A 103 9.46 -0.70 8.93
CA GLU A 103 8.82 -0.08 10.10
C GLU A 103 8.39 1.36 9.80
N LEU A 104 9.26 2.12 9.13
CA LEU A 104 8.93 3.46 8.64
C LEU A 104 7.74 3.42 7.69
N PHE A 105 7.70 2.49 6.73
CA PHE A 105 6.57 2.32 5.82
C PHE A 105 5.26 2.08 6.57
N CYS A 106 5.22 1.11 7.49
CA CYS A 106 4.03 0.83 8.30
C CYS A 106 3.60 2.03 9.15
N SER A 107 4.55 2.76 9.73
CA SER A 107 4.29 4.00 10.46
C SER A 107 3.66 5.07 9.55
N ARG A 108 4.19 5.23 8.34
CA ARG A 108 3.67 6.19 7.35
C ARG A 108 2.26 5.85 6.88
N VAL A 109 1.93 4.57 6.68
CA VAL A 109 0.56 4.14 6.37
C VAL A 109 -0.40 4.57 7.48
N ARG A 110 -0.05 4.36 8.75
CA ARG A 110 -0.88 4.76 9.89
C ARG A 110 -1.05 6.28 9.99
N GLU A 111 0.04 7.03 9.85
CA GLU A 111 0.03 8.49 9.95
C GLU A 111 -0.83 9.12 8.85
N VAL A 112 -0.61 8.72 7.60
CA VAL A 112 -1.41 9.21 6.47
C VAL A 112 -2.87 8.84 6.65
N ASN A 113 -3.18 7.61 7.09
CA ASN A 113 -4.56 7.23 7.36
C ASN A 113 -5.20 8.04 8.50
N ALA A 114 -4.46 8.37 9.56
CA ALA A 114 -4.95 9.21 10.65
C ALA A 114 -5.33 10.61 10.16
N GLN A 115 -4.48 11.23 9.34
CA GLN A 115 -4.77 12.54 8.70
C GLN A 115 -6.02 12.47 7.82
N LEU A 116 -6.15 11.40 7.02
CA LEU A 116 -7.30 11.18 6.15
C LEU A 116 -8.59 10.91 6.93
N LYS A 117 -8.48 10.27 8.10
CA LYS A 117 -9.61 10.05 9.01
C LYS A 117 -10.15 11.37 9.57
N GLU A 118 -9.29 12.32 9.90
CA GLU A 118 -9.71 13.67 10.31
C GLU A 118 -10.47 14.41 9.20
N GLN A 119 -10.18 14.07 7.94
CA GLN A 119 -10.86 14.58 6.74
C GLN A 119 -12.11 13.76 6.37
N GLY A 120 -12.50 12.77 7.19
CA GLY A 120 -13.68 11.93 6.97
C GLY A 120 -13.53 10.86 5.89
N LYS A 121 -12.32 10.61 5.37
CA LYS A 121 -12.08 9.67 4.26
C LYS A 121 -10.86 8.78 4.52
N PRO A 122 -10.89 7.84 5.50
CA PRO A 122 -9.78 6.94 5.76
C PRO A 122 -9.48 6.04 4.55
N SER A 123 -8.22 5.66 4.36
CA SER A 123 -7.79 4.75 3.28
C SER A 123 -7.84 3.27 3.68
N MET A 124 -7.87 2.97 4.98
CA MET A 124 -7.87 1.62 5.53
C MET A 124 -8.69 1.55 6.82
N SER A 125 -9.26 0.37 7.10
CA SER A 125 -10.07 0.14 8.29
C SER A 125 -9.24 0.23 9.59
N PRO A 126 -9.83 0.65 10.72
CA PRO A 126 -9.13 0.62 12.01
C PRO A 126 -8.67 -0.77 12.44
N ALA A 127 -9.40 -1.82 12.05
CA ALA A 127 -9.04 -3.20 12.39
C ALA A 127 -7.77 -3.65 11.64
N ASP A 128 -7.65 -3.26 10.38
CA ASP A 128 -6.47 -3.57 9.56
C ASP A 128 -5.26 -2.78 10.02
N LEU A 129 -5.41 -1.48 10.34
CA LEU A 129 -4.30 -0.65 10.83
C LEU A 129 -3.72 -1.13 12.17
N ARG A 130 -4.58 -1.67 13.06
CA ARG A 130 -4.11 -2.26 14.32
C ARG A 130 -3.22 -3.48 14.10
N ARG A 131 -3.45 -4.24 13.02
CA ARG A 131 -2.73 -5.48 12.68
C ARG A 131 -2.04 -5.38 11.33
N LEU A 132 -1.53 -4.19 10.98
CA LEU A 132 -1.03 -3.88 9.65
C LEU A 132 0.11 -4.82 9.25
N GLU A 133 1.02 -5.09 10.17
CA GLU A 133 2.17 -5.94 9.94
C GLU A 133 1.72 -7.38 9.67
N THR A 134 0.86 -7.94 10.51
CA THR A 134 0.43 -9.34 10.39
C THR A 134 -0.58 -9.56 9.25
N ARG A 135 -1.41 -8.58 8.91
CA ARG A 135 -2.43 -8.69 7.85
C ARG A 135 -1.96 -8.23 6.47
N HIS A 136 -0.93 -7.39 6.39
CA HIS A 136 -0.49 -6.81 5.11
C HIS A 136 0.99 -7.01 4.87
N LEU A 137 1.85 -6.67 5.82
CA LEU A 137 3.30 -6.80 5.64
C LEU A 137 3.70 -8.26 5.50
N LEU A 138 3.27 -9.13 6.41
CA LEU A 138 3.55 -10.58 6.41
C LEU A 138 3.22 -11.22 5.07
N LEU A 139 2.01 -10.99 4.54
CA LEU A 139 1.57 -11.51 3.24
C LEU A 139 2.40 -10.96 2.08
N SER A 140 2.77 -9.68 2.14
CA SER A 140 3.60 -9.07 1.10
C SER A 140 5.00 -9.68 1.08
N LEU A 141 5.57 -9.93 2.27
CA LEU A 141 6.87 -10.56 2.41
C LEU A 141 6.80 -12.07 2.10
N ALA A 142 5.67 -12.74 2.30
CA ALA A 142 5.48 -14.14 1.93
C ALA A 142 5.73 -14.37 0.43
N LEU A 143 5.34 -13.40 -0.41
CA LEU A 143 5.61 -13.46 -1.85
C LEU A 143 7.10 -13.52 -2.18
N THR A 144 7.98 -13.02 -1.30
CA THR A 144 9.43 -13.12 -1.52
C THR A 144 9.90 -14.59 -1.59
N ARG A 145 9.25 -15.48 -0.83
CA ARG A 145 9.49 -16.93 -0.84
C ARG A 145 8.77 -17.61 -1.99
N ALA A 146 7.50 -17.29 -2.22
CA ALA A 146 6.73 -17.87 -3.32
C ALA A 146 7.39 -17.62 -4.69
N MET A 147 7.90 -16.40 -4.90
CA MET A 147 8.59 -16.00 -6.12
C MET A 147 10.08 -16.37 -6.13
N ASN A 148 10.63 -16.90 -5.02
CA ASN A 148 12.07 -17.06 -4.80
C ASN A 148 12.86 -15.81 -5.27
N LEU A 149 12.51 -14.63 -4.76
CA LEU A 149 12.99 -13.35 -5.30
C LEU A 149 14.51 -13.18 -5.33
N GLN A 150 15.26 -13.98 -4.55
CA GLN A 150 16.72 -14.04 -4.63
C GLN A 150 17.25 -14.28 -6.03
N GLN A 151 16.54 -15.09 -6.82
CA GLN A 151 16.93 -15.39 -8.20
C GLN A 151 16.88 -14.16 -9.14
N PHE A 152 16.30 -13.04 -8.69
CA PHE A 152 16.20 -11.80 -9.46
C PHE A 152 17.29 -10.79 -9.12
N VAL A 153 18.08 -11.02 -8.07
CA VAL A 153 19.20 -10.16 -7.66
C VAL A 153 20.36 -10.30 -8.66
N GLY A 154 21.07 -9.20 -8.93
CA GLY A 154 22.17 -9.05 -9.87
C GLY A 154 21.76 -8.95 -11.35
N ARG A 155 20.47 -9.05 -11.67
CA ARG A 155 20.01 -9.17 -13.06
C ARG A 155 20.12 -7.88 -13.88
N LYS A 156 20.53 -8.03 -15.14
CA LYS A 156 20.61 -6.94 -16.13
C LYS A 156 19.89 -7.35 -17.44
N PRO A 157 18.85 -6.61 -17.88
CA PRO A 157 18.18 -5.52 -17.16
C PRO A 157 17.53 -6.00 -15.84
N PRO A 158 17.26 -5.08 -14.90
CA PRO A 158 16.57 -5.44 -13.67
C PRO A 158 15.16 -5.98 -13.93
N VAL A 159 14.70 -6.86 -13.06
CA VAL A 159 13.38 -7.49 -13.14
C VAL A 159 12.29 -6.44 -12.89
N THR A 160 11.30 -6.39 -13.79
CA THR A 160 10.16 -5.48 -13.67
C THR A 160 8.96 -6.16 -13.00
N LEU A 161 8.40 -5.49 -11.99
CA LEU A 161 7.24 -5.96 -11.24
C LEU A 161 6.11 -4.95 -11.35
N LEU A 162 4.93 -5.40 -11.77
CA LEU A 162 3.69 -4.61 -11.74
C LEU A 162 2.87 -5.01 -10.51
N ASP A 163 2.56 -4.05 -9.64
CA ASP A 163 1.59 -4.20 -8.56
C ASP A 163 0.27 -3.55 -8.98
N VAL A 164 -0.76 -4.37 -9.18
CA VAL A 164 -2.08 -3.93 -9.67
C VAL A 164 -3.02 -3.75 -8.48
N GLY A 165 -3.63 -2.58 -8.38
CA GLY A 165 -4.51 -2.26 -7.24
C GLY A 165 -3.72 -2.03 -5.95
N SER A 166 -2.59 -1.34 -6.04
CA SER A 166 -1.63 -1.21 -4.95
C SER A 166 -2.20 -0.59 -3.68
N GLY A 167 -3.27 0.21 -3.77
CA GLY A 167 -3.94 0.80 -2.61
C GLY A 167 -3.00 1.61 -1.72
N CYS A 168 -2.76 1.15 -0.50
CA CYS A 168 -1.81 1.75 0.45
C CYS A 168 -0.34 1.29 0.23
N GLY A 169 -0.06 0.54 -0.83
CA GLY A 169 1.29 0.09 -1.24
C GLY A 169 1.59 -1.39 -0.99
N PHE A 170 0.58 -2.23 -0.76
CA PHE A 170 0.80 -3.66 -0.50
C PHE A 170 0.31 -4.49 -1.70
N PRO A 171 1.12 -5.42 -2.25
CA PRO A 171 2.43 -5.86 -1.76
C PRO A 171 3.65 -5.14 -2.36
N GLY A 172 3.49 -4.26 -3.35
CA GLY A 172 4.59 -3.72 -4.14
C GLY A 172 5.65 -2.94 -3.35
N ILE A 173 5.26 -2.12 -2.38
CA ILE A 173 6.20 -1.30 -1.60
C ILE A 173 7.07 -2.14 -0.67
N PRO A 174 6.54 -3.07 0.15
CA PRO A 174 7.38 -4.00 0.89
C PRO A 174 8.40 -4.74 0.00
N LEU A 175 7.98 -5.21 -1.17
CA LEU A 175 8.87 -5.89 -2.12
C LEU A 175 9.96 -4.95 -2.67
N ALA A 176 9.62 -3.71 -2.98
CA ALA A 176 10.57 -2.70 -3.43
C ALA A 176 11.62 -2.33 -2.36
N ILE A 177 11.21 -2.32 -1.09
CA ILE A 177 12.09 -2.04 0.06
C ILE A 177 13.12 -3.16 0.23
N VAL A 178 12.68 -4.42 0.18
CA VAL A 178 13.51 -5.58 0.49
C VAL A 178 14.32 -6.08 -0.72
N TYR A 179 13.92 -5.69 -1.93
CA TYR A 179 14.67 -5.94 -3.17
C TYR A 179 14.83 -4.62 -3.96
N PRO A 180 15.80 -3.77 -3.59
CA PRO A 180 16.00 -2.46 -4.22
C PRO A 180 16.39 -2.53 -5.71
N GLU A 181 16.78 -3.71 -6.18
CA GLU A 181 17.09 -3.96 -7.59
C GLU A 181 15.85 -4.15 -8.46
N LEU A 182 14.69 -4.50 -7.89
CA LEU A 182 13.45 -4.62 -8.66
C LEU A 182 13.01 -3.25 -9.16
N ARG A 183 12.48 -3.20 -10.38
CA ARG A 183 11.73 -2.04 -10.88
C ARG A 183 10.25 -2.26 -10.63
N VAL A 184 9.73 -1.64 -9.57
CA VAL A 184 8.35 -1.80 -9.14
C VAL A 184 7.48 -0.68 -9.72
N HIS A 185 6.43 -1.05 -10.44
CA HIS A 185 5.40 -0.15 -10.93
C HIS A 185 4.09 -0.44 -10.20
N CYS A 186 3.66 0.49 -9.36
CA CYS A 186 2.38 0.42 -8.68
C CYS A 186 1.32 1.17 -9.48
N ILE A 187 0.20 0.49 -9.78
CA ILE A 187 -0.95 1.11 -10.44
C ILE A 187 -2.22 0.98 -9.59
N ASP A 188 -3.06 1.99 -9.64
CA ASP A 188 -4.39 1.95 -9.04
C ASP A 188 -5.36 2.79 -9.88
N ALA A 189 -6.57 2.28 -10.11
CA ALA A 189 -7.61 3.00 -10.84
C ALA A 189 -8.12 4.21 -10.04
N SER A 190 -8.05 4.16 -8.71
CA SER A 190 -8.48 5.23 -7.82
C SER A 190 -7.41 6.31 -7.68
N LEU A 191 -7.75 7.53 -8.11
CA LEU A 191 -6.90 8.70 -7.91
C LEU A 191 -6.60 8.91 -6.41
N PHE A 192 -7.60 8.67 -5.56
CA PHE A 192 -7.44 8.75 -4.13
C PHE A 192 -6.39 7.76 -3.62
N ALA A 193 -6.47 6.48 -4.02
CA ALA A 193 -5.49 5.47 -3.60
C ALA A 193 -4.07 5.82 -4.07
N SER A 194 -3.92 6.23 -5.32
CA SER A 194 -2.62 6.66 -5.87
C SER A 194 -2.04 7.88 -5.12
N GLN A 195 -2.87 8.84 -4.73
CA GLN A 195 -2.44 9.99 -3.92
C GLN A 195 -2.04 9.58 -2.50
N VAL A 196 -2.79 8.66 -1.88
CA VAL A 196 -2.45 8.10 -0.57
C VAL A 196 -1.11 7.39 -0.64
N LEU A 197 -0.91 6.52 -1.64
CA LEU A 197 0.33 5.79 -1.84
C LEU A 197 1.52 6.75 -1.98
N ASN A 198 1.40 7.78 -2.83
CA ASN A 198 2.45 8.79 -2.99
C ASN A 198 2.79 9.51 -1.66
N LYS A 199 1.79 9.86 -0.84
CA LYS A 199 2.03 10.45 0.50
C LYS A 199 2.70 9.49 1.47
N VAL A 200 2.38 8.21 1.39
CA VAL A 200 2.99 7.15 2.21
C VAL A 200 4.47 6.99 1.84
N ILE A 201 4.80 6.91 0.55
CA ILE A 201 6.15 6.56 0.08
C ILE A 201 7.11 7.73 -0.07
N HIS A 202 6.61 8.98 -0.09
CA HIS A 202 7.43 10.19 -0.22
C HIS A 202 8.67 10.22 0.70
N PRO A 203 8.57 9.98 2.03
CA PRO A 203 9.74 9.99 2.91
C PRO A 203 10.66 8.77 2.74
N LEU A 204 10.19 7.68 2.12
CA LEU A 204 11.00 6.47 1.92
C LEU A 204 12.03 6.62 0.79
N ARG A 205 11.84 7.61 -0.11
CA ARG A 205 12.76 7.93 -1.22
C ARG A 205 13.17 6.69 -2.04
N LEU A 206 12.19 5.85 -2.37
CA LEU A 206 12.40 4.64 -3.15
C LEU A 206 12.63 5.01 -4.62
N ALA A 207 13.88 4.95 -5.08
CA ALA A 207 14.26 5.27 -6.46
C ALA A 207 13.77 4.23 -7.49
N ASN A 208 13.38 3.05 -7.01
CA ASN A 208 13.00 1.90 -7.81
C ASN A 208 11.47 1.69 -7.90
N VAL A 209 10.69 2.66 -7.44
CA VAL A 209 9.21 2.63 -7.46
C VAL A 209 8.67 3.71 -8.37
N THR A 210 7.71 3.35 -9.23
CA THR A 210 6.86 4.29 -9.97
C THR A 210 5.41 4.09 -9.56
N VAL A 211 4.66 5.16 -9.33
CA VAL A 211 3.22 5.12 -9.03
C VAL A 211 2.46 5.81 -10.16
N THR A 212 1.43 5.16 -10.70
CA THR A 212 0.58 5.73 -11.74
C THR A 212 -0.89 5.51 -11.44
N ASN A 213 -1.69 6.59 -11.48
CA ASN A 213 -3.13 6.46 -11.40
C ASN A 213 -3.69 6.01 -12.76
N VAL A 214 -3.81 4.71 -12.94
CA VAL A 214 -4.32 4.08 -14.15
C VAL A 214 -4.91 2.72 -13.77
N SER A 215 -6.02 2.34 -14.42
CA SER A 215 -6.51 0.97 -14.34
C SER A 215 -5.70 0.10 -15.30
N ILE A 216 -5.56 -1.20 -15.02
CA ILE A 216 -4.75 -2.07 -15.87
C ILE A 216 -5.27 -2.11 -17.33
N GLU A 217 -6.58 -1.97 -17.52
CA GLU A 217 -7.24 -1.90 -18.83
C GLU A 217 -6.82 -0.69 -19.66
N LYS A 218 -6.36 0.38 -19.00
CA LYS A 218 -5.88 1.63 -19.62
C LYS A 218 -4.36 1.75 -19.60
N LEU A 219 -3.66 0.74 -19.08
CA LEU A 219 -2.21 0.69 -19.14
C LEU A 219 -1.77 0.55 -20.61
N ASP A 220 -0.62 1.11 -20.96
CA ASP A 220 -0.08 0.98 -22.32
C ASP A 220 -0.03 -0.49 -22.74
N GLU A 221 -0.67 -0.81 -23.88
CA GLU A 221 -0.73 -2.17 -24.44
C GLU A 221 0.66 -2.75 -24.76
N ARG A 222 1.70 -1.92 -24.81
CA ARG A 222 3.11 -2.31 -24.99
C ARG A 222 3.87 -2.52 -23.68
N ALA A 223 3.31 -2.13 -22.54
CA ALA A 223 3.94 -2.33 -21.24
C ALA A 223 4.04 -3.82 -20.91
N ARG A 224 5.25 -4.29 -20.59
CA ARG A 224 5.56 -5.69 -20.29
C ARG A 224 6.31 -5.81 -18.98
N PHE A 225 5.89 -6.75 -18.14
CA PHE A 225 6.45 -6.97 -16.81
C PHE A 225 6.88 -8.42 -16.62
N ASP A 226 8.03 -8.65 -16.00
CA ASP A 226 8.51 -10.00 -15.70
C ASP A 226 7.62 -10.68 -14.64
N VAL A 227 7.07 -9.88 -13.71
CA VAL A 227 6.19 -10.34 -12.63
C VAL A 227 5.01 -9.39 -12.50
N ILE A 228 3.80 -9.93 -12.32
CA ILE A 228 2.62 -9.14 -11.98
C ILE A 228 2.05 -9.68 -10.67
N VAL A 229 1.81 -8.79 -9.71
CA VAL A 229 1.29 -9.14 -8.38
C VAL A 229 -0.03 -8.42 -8.13
N GLY A 230 -0.91 -9.05 -7.36
CA GLY A 230 -2.13 -8.42 -6.87
C GLY A 230 -2.67 -9.10 -5.62
N ARG A 231 -3.54 -8.40 -4.90
CA ARG A 231 -4.20 -8.91 -3.71
C ARG A 231 -5.60 -8.33 -3.56
N SER A 232 -6.62 -9.18 -3.64
CA SER A 232 -8.05 -8.79 -3.51
C SER A 232 -8.45 -7.57 -4.36
N VAL A 233 -7.95 -7.49 -5.59
CA VAL A 233 -8.29 -6.45 -6.57
C VAL A 233 -9.65 -6.75 -7.21
N CYS A 234 -9.80 -7.97 -7.72
CA CYS A 234 -10.99 -8.49 -8.36
C CYS A 234 -11.01 -10.03 -8.26
N ALA A 235 -11.96 -10.70 -8.92
CA ALA A 235 -11.94 -12.15 -9.07
C ALA A 235 -10.63 -12.60 -9.76
N LEU A 236 -10.13 -13.80 -9.44
CA LEU A 236 -8.86 -14.27 -9.99
C LEU A 236 -8.93 -14.41 -11.51
N SER A 237 -10.05 -14.91 -12.03
CA SER A 237 -10.28 -15.04 -13.48
C SER A 237 -10.11 -13.71 -14.21
N HIS A 238 -10.73 -12.66 -13.68
CA HIS A 238 -10.64 -11.30 -14.17
C HIS A 238 -9.21 -10.75 -14.05
N PHE A 239 -8.57 -10.94 -12.89
CA PHE A 239 -7.21 -10.47 -12.64
C PHE A 239 -6.20 -11.07 -13.62
N VAL A 240 -6.24 -12.39 -13.81
CA VAL A 240 -5.38 -13.13 -14.73
C VAL A 240 -5.62 -12.69 -16.17
N ALA A 241 -6.87 -12.57 -16.60
CA ALA A 241 -7.19 -12.19 -17.96
C ALA A 241 -6.75 -10.77 -18.32
N LEU A 242 -6.84 -9.83 -17.37
CA LEU A 242 -6.34 -8.47 -17.55
C LEU A 242 -4.82 -8.38 -17.51
N SER A 243 -4.19 -9.18 -16.67
CA SER A 243 -2.74 -9.13 -16.44
C SER A 243 -1.95 -9.90 -17.51
N ALA A 244 -2.51 -10.98 -18.06
CA ALA A 244 -1.86 -11.87 -19.01
C ALA A 244 -1.26 -11.12 -20.23
N PRO A 245 -1.95 -10.16 -20.88
CA PRO A 245 -1.38 -9.39 -22.00
C PRO A 245 -0.16 -8.52 -21.63
N HIS A 246 -0.02 -8.15 -20.36
CA HIS A 246 1.08 -7.34 -19.84
C HIS A 246 2.27 -8.16 -19.33
N LEU A 247 2.19 -9.49 -19.40
CA LEU A 247 3.30 -10.34 -18.98
C LEU A 247 4.41 -10.31 -20.04
N ALA A 248 5.67 -10.20 -19.62
CA ALA A 248 6.80 -10.30 -20.52
C ALA A 248 6.94 -11.76 -20.99
N LYS A 249 7.12 -11.98 -22.30
CA LYS A 249 7.41 -13.31 -22.83
C LYS A 249 8.69 -13.86 -22.18
N ALA A 250 8.69 -15.14 -21.83
CA ALA A 250 9.91 -15.82 -21.38
C ALA A 250 11.01 -15.65 -22.45
N LYS A 251 12.19 -15.19 -22.03
CA LYS A 251 13.37 -15.12 -22.90
C LYS A 251 13.98 -16.52 -22.93
N GLY A 252 13.84 -17.20 -24.06
CA GLY A 252 14.31 -18.57 -24.24
C GLY A 252 13.42 -19.32 -25.22
N THR A 253 13.98 -19.73 -26.36
CA THR A 253 13.32 -20.67 -27.26
C THR A 253 13.24 -22.03 -26.56
N LEU A 254 12.15 -22.78 -26.78
CA LEU A 254 11.86 -24.15 -26.30
C LEU A 254 12.93 -25.23 -26.66
N LYS A 255 14.19 -24.86 -26.91
CA LYS A 255 15.27 -25.72 -27.41
C LYS A 255 16.63 -25.55 -26.71
N LYS A 256 16.72 -24.85 -25.58
CA LYS A 256 17.97 -24.82 -24.77
C LYS A 256 17.67 -24.87 -23.27
N ALA A 257 17.10 -25.99 -22.84
CA ALA A 257 17.09 -26.43 -21.44
C ALA A 257 18.53 -26.80 -21.01
N ALA A 258 19.39 -25.79 -20.84
CA ALA A 258 20.74 -25.95 -20.28
C ALA A 258 21.32 -24.66 -19.66
N THR A 259 20.59 -23.54 -19.68
CA THR A 259 21.02 -22.28 -19.07
C THR A 259 19.84 -21.67 -18.33
N GLY A 260 20.00 -21.38 -17.03
CA GLY A 260 18.96 -21.12 -16.03
C GLY A 260 18.05 -19.89 -16.19
N GLU A 261 17.61 -19.56 -17.40
CA GLU A 261 16.52 -18.60 -17.64
C GLU A 261 15.12 -19.25 -17.61
N GLU A 262 15.02 -20.56 -17.89
CA GLU A 262 13.76 -21.34 -17.74
C GLU A 262 13.38 -21.62 -16.28
N SER A 263 14.31 -21.43 -15.33
CA SER A 263 14.08 -21.68 -13.89
C SER A 263 13.54 -20.47 -13.13
N LEU A 264 13.37 -19.32 -13.78
CA LEU A 264 12.91 -18.11 -13.11
C LEU A 264 11.41 -18.21 -12.85
N LYS A 265 11.02 -18.06 -11.59
CA LYS A 265 9.60 -18.03 -11.20
C LYS A 265 8.94 -16.68 -11.58
N ARG A 266 8.86 -16.42 -12.89
CA ARG A 266 8.15 -15.31 -13.51
C ARG A 266 6.68 -15.66 -13.66
N GLY A 267 5.83 -14.64 -13.76
CA GLY A 267 4.41 -14.88 -13.95
C GLY A 267 3.51 -13.93 -13.17
N ILE A 268 2.28 -14.39 -12.98
CA ILE A 268 1.27 -13.70 -12.20
C ILE A 268 1.21 -14.35 -10.82
N TYR A 269 1.29 -13.54 -9.76
CA TYR A 269 1.07 -13.94 -8.38
C TYR A 269 -0.14 -13.23 -7.81
N TYR A 270 -1.08 -13.99 -7.27
CA TYR A 270 -2.28 -13.42 -6.69
C TYR A 270 -2.58 -14.02 -5.32
N ILE A 271 -2.75 -13.16 -4.32
CA ILE A 271 -3.11 -13.60 -2.96
C ILE A 271 -4.62 -13.53 -2.80
N MET A 272 -5.24 -14.67 -2.47
CA MET A 272 -6.69 -14.78 -2.34
C MET A 272 -7.14 -15.89 -1.39
N ALA A 273 -8.46 -16.01 -1.27
CA ALA A 273 -9.13 -17.01 -0.44
C ALA A 273 -9.29 -18.33 -1.21
N PRO A 274 -9.21 -19.50 -0.54
CA PRO A 274 -9.30 -20.79 -1.19
C PRO A 274 -10.62 -21.04 -1.91
N TRP A 275 -11.75 -20.63 -1.31
CA TRP A 275 -13.09 -20.98 -1.79
C TRP A 275 -13.48 -20.36 -3.13
N SER A 276 -12.77 -19.34 -3.62
CA SER A 276 -13.04 -18.74 -4.93
C SER A 276 -12.09 -19.24 -6.02
N ILE A 277 -11.09 -20.05 -5.68
CA ILE A 277 -10.06 -20.49 -6.64
C ILE A 277 -10.65 -21.46 -7.65
N ASP A 278 -11.35 -22.49 -7.20
CA ASP A 278 -11.88 -23.54 -8.08
C ASP A 278 -12.79 -22.93 -9.17
N HIS A 279 -13.75 -22.10 -8.77
CA HIS A 279 -14.66 -21.41 -9.68
C HIS A 279 -13.91 -20.50 -10.68
N ASP A 280 -12.96 -19.71 -10.21
CA ASP A 280 -12.19 -18.82 -11.08
C ASP A 280 -11.30 -19.59 -12.08
N THR A 281 -10.70 -20.70 -11.64
CA THR A 281 -9.83 -21.54 -12.49
C THR A 281 -10.62 -22.32 -13.53
N GLU A 282 -11.85 -22.74 -13.20
CA GLU A 282 -12.81 -23.34 -14.13
C GLU A 282 -13.23 -22.32 -15.21
N MET A 283 -13.57 -21.09 -14.81
CA MET A 283 -13.89 -20.01 -15.77
C MET A 283 -12.73 -19.68 -16.71
N LEU A 284 -11.49 -19.78 -16.22
CA LEU A 284 -10.29 -19.60 -17.03
C LEU A 284 -10.05 -20.80 -17.97
N GLU A 285 -10.64 -21.97 -17.70
CA GLU A 285 -10.27 -23.26 -18.29
C GLU A 285 -8.75 -23.49 -18.20
N LEU A 286 -8.14 -23.06 -17.09
CA LEU A 286 -6.70 -23.08 -16.91
C LEU A 286 -6.34 -23.21 -15.41
N PRO A 287 -5.80 -24.36 -14.99
CA PRO A 287 -5.33 -24.51 -13.61
C PRO A 287 -4.11 -23.62 -13.36
N PRO A 288 -3.89 -23.20 -12.10
CA PRO A 288 -2.67 -22.49 -11.74
C PRO A 288 -1.44 -23.39 -11.89
N THR A 289 -0.28 -22.80 -12.18
CA THR A 289 1.01 -23.51 -12.19
C THR A 289 1.37 -24.00 -10.80
N GLU A 290 1.23 -23.12 -9.81
CA GLU A 290 1.42 -23.46 -8.41
C GLU A 290 0.29 -22.84 -7.58
N LEU A 291 -0.23 -23.61 -6.64
CA LEU A 291 -1.18 -23.16 -5.63
C LEU A 291 -0.56 -23.44 -4.26
N THR A 292 -0.08 -22.40 -3.59
CA THR A 292 0.68 -22.56 -2.35
C THR A 292 -0.09 -21.96 -1.18
N PRO A 293 -0.47 -22.77 -0.17
CA PRO A 293 -0.92 -22.23 1.11
C PRO A 293 0.13 -21.31 1.70
N VAL A 294 -0.28 -20.13 2.15
CA VAL A 294 0.63 -19.12 2.69
C VAL A 294 1.42 -19.70 3.86
N GLU A 295 0.78 -20.55 4.68
CA GLU A 295 1.39 -21.23 5.80
C GLU A 295 2.59 -22.11 5.41
N GLU A 296 2.54 -22.75 4.25
CA GLU A 296 3.65 -23.58 3.73
C GLU A 296 4.85 -22.73 3.28
N LEU A 297 4.66 -21.44 3.01
CA LEU A 297 5.78 -20.53 2.76
C LEU A 297 6.60 -20.27 4.02
N PHE A 298 6.15 -20.73 5.17
CA PHE A 298 6.79 -20.51 6.46
C PHE A 298 7.14 -21.80 7.19
N SER A 299 6.81 -22.98 6.64
CA SER A 299 7.19 -24.26 7.23
C SER A 299 8.71 -24.49 7.10
N GLY A 300 9.43 -24.40 8.23
CA GLY A 300 10.90 -24.46 8.29
C GLY A 300 11.45 -24.08 9.66
N GLU A 301 12.75 -23.77 9.77
CA GLU A 301 13.42 -23.39 11.04
C GLU A 301 12.80 -22.19 11.77
N ALA A 302 11.91 -21.44 11.11
CA ALA A 302 11.19 -20.29 11.65
C ALA A 302 9.74 -20.59 12.09
N SER A 303 9.29 -21.85 12.02
CA SER A 303 7.96 -22.28 12.45
C SER A 303 8.02 -23.07 13.75
N ASP A 304 8.40 -22.42 14.85
CA ASP A 304 8.47 -22.99 16.22
C ASP A 304 7.06 -23.32 16.80
N GLY A 305 6.21 -23.99 16.02
CA GLY A 305 4.81 -24.28 16.38
C GLY A 305 3.89 -23.06 16.41
N VAL A 306 4.36 -21.89 16.00
CA VAL A 306 3.59 -20.63 16.01
C VAL A 306 2.68 -20.56 14.78
N SER A 307 1.36 -20.51 15.01
CA SER A 307 0.37 -20.35 13.92
C SER A 307 0.36 -18.94 13.36
N LEU A 308 0.19 -18.82 12.03
CA LEU A 308 0.10 -17.53 11.35
C LEU A 308 -1.30 -16.92 11.54
N PRO A 309 -1.41 -15.63 11.89
CA PRO A 309 -2.68 -14.95 12.11
C PRO A 309 -3.33 -14.51 10.80
N LEU A 310 -3.49 -15.45 9.86
CA LEU A 310 -4.04 -15.17 8.53
C LEU A 310 -5.54 -14.84 8.63
N GLN A 311 -5.98 -13.92 7.77
CA GLN A 311 -7.41 -13.68 7.60
C GLN A 311 -7.97 -14.75 6.68
N LYS A 312 -9.25 -15.13 6.90
CA LYS A 312 -10.00 -16.08 6.05
C LYS A 312 -9.81 -15.83 4.55
N GLN A 313 -9.62 -14.58 4.14
CA GLN A 313 -9.53 -14.19 2.73
C GLN A 313 -8.13 -14.34 2.09
N PHE A 314 -7.09 -14.71 2.84
CA PHE A 314 -5.70 -14.65 2.38
C PHE A 314 -4.89 -15.88 2.81
N HIS A 315 -5.30 -17.06 2.35
CA HIS A 315 -4.61 -18.31 2.68
C HIS A 315 -3.78 -18.87 1.54
N HIS A 316 -3.94 -18.41 0.30
CA HIS A 316 -3.22 -19.00 -0.83
C HIS A 316 -2.55 -17.94 -1.69
N VAL A 317 -1.35 -18.28 -2.16
CA VAL A 317 -0.69 -17.64 -3.29
C VAL A 317 -0.98 -18.49 -4.51
N VAL A 318 -1.68 -17.90 -5.48
CA VAL A 318 -1.92 -18.50 -6.80
C VAL A 318 -0.84 -17.98 -7.74
N HIS A 319 -0.12 -18.89 -8.38
CA HIS A 319 0.91 -18.58 -9.37
C HIS A 319 0.55 -19.17 -10.73
N TYR A 320 0.55 -18.30 -11.75
CA TYR A 320 0.55 -18.71 -13.15
C TYR A 320 1.91 -18.35 -13.74
N SER A 321 2.70 -19.36 -14.10
CA SER A 321 4.01 -19.15 -14.69
C SER A 321 3.89 -18.48 -16.05
N THR A 322 4.90 -17.70 -16.42
CA THR A 322 4.95 -17.11 -17.76
C THR A 322 4.88 -18.17 -18.85
N THR A 323 5.56 -19.32 -18.68
CA THR A 323 5.62 -20.38 -19.69
C THR A 323 4.24 -21.00 -19.92
N ASP A 324 3.49 -21.27 -18.85
CA ASP A 324 2.18 -21.91 -18.94
C ASP A 324 1.10 -20.94 -19.39
N LEU A 325 1.16 -19.68 -18.93
CA LEU A 325 0.13 -18.70 -19.22
C LEU A 325 0.28 -18.07 -20.61
N TRP A 326 1.51 -17.87 -21.10
CA TRP A 326 1.79 -17.13 -22.33
C TRP A 326 0.99 -17.61 -23.55
N PRO A 327 0.87 -18.93 -23.83
CA PRO A 327 0.07 -19.44 -24.95
C PRO A 327 -1.41 -19.07 -24.89
N HIS A 328 -1.95 -18.79 -23.69
CA HIS A 328 -3.37 -18.50 -23.48
C HIS A 328 -3.68 -16.99 -23.43
N THR A 329 -2.67 -16.12 -23.38
CA THR A 329 -2.81 -14.66 -23.21
C THR A 329 -3.84 -14.03 -24.16
N GLN A 330 -3.77 -14.35 -25.47
CA GLN A 330 -4.71 -13.84 -26.47
C GLN A 330 -6.15 -14.34 -26.22
N ARG A 331 -6.32 -15.65 -25.98
CA ARG A 331 -7.63 -16.26 -25.68
C ARG A 331 -8.27 -15.60 -24.47
N LEU A 332 -7.50 -15.39 -23.40
CA LEU A 332 -7.96 -14.79 -22.15
C LEU A 332 -8.35 -13.31 -22.34
N SER A 333 -7.53 -12.53 -23.05
CA SER A 333 -7.87 -11.15 -23.43
C SER A 333 -9.18 -11.08 -24.21
N ASP A 334 -9.37 -11.96 -25.19
CA ASP A 334 -10.58 -11.95 -26.04
C ASP A 334 -11.81 -12.45 -25.27
N ALA A 335 -11.66 -13.43 -24.38
CA ALA A 335 -12.72 -13.87 -23.48
C ALA A 335 -13.18 -12.74 -22.56
N PHE A 336 -12.24 -11.99 -21.99
CA PHE A 336 -12.54 -10.83 -21.16
C PHE A 336 -13.26 -9.71 -21.93
N LYS A 337 -12.75 -9.33 -23.11
CA LYS A 337 -13.37 -8.29 -23.96
C LYS A 337 -14.79 -8.64 -24.38
N ARG A 338 -15.10 -9.92 -24.55
CA ARG A 338 -16.45 -10.43 -24.85
C ARG A 338 -17.37 -10.57 -23.64
N GLY A 339 -16.90 -10.20 -22.45
CA GLY A 339 -17.68 -10.28 -21.21
C GLY A 339 -17.82 -11.69 -20.63
N LYS A 340 -17.16 -12.70 -21.20
CA LYS A 340 -17.24 -14.10 -20.72
C LYS A 340 -16.58 -14.33 -19.36
N LEU A 341 -15.75 -13.38 -18.93
CA LEU A 341 -15.06 -13.38 -17.63
C LEU A 341 -15.55 -12.22 -16.74
N LYS A 342 -16.73 -11.65 -17.06
CA LYS A 342 -17.39 -10.63 -16.25
C LYS A 342 -18.54 -11.29 -15.48
N GLU A 343 -18.23 -11.92 -14.36
CA GLU A 343 -19.22 -12.17 -13.30
C GLU A 343 -18.50 -12.64 -12.03
N MET A 344 -18.83 -12.01 -10.90
CA MET A 344 -18.88 -12.74 -9.64
C MET A 344 -20.33 -13.20 -9.51
N PRO A 345 -20.63 -14.46 -9.15
CA PRO A 345 -21.92 -14.72 -8.54
C PRO A 345 -22.07 -13.77 -7.34
N GLU A 346 -23.22 -13.11 -7.23
CA GLU A 346 -23.51 -12.28 -6.06
C GLU A 346 -23.22 -13.10 -4.80
N ARG A 347 -22.51 -12.49 -3.85
CA ARG A 347 -22.21 -13.12 -2.57
C ARG A 347 -23.54 -13.36 -1.85
N GLU A 348 -24.00 -14.60 -1.77
CA GLU A 348 -24.99 -15.03 -0.76
C GLU A 348 -24.40 -14.98 0.66
#